data_AF-A0A3L7XEK6-F1
#
_entry.id   AF-A0A3L7XEK6-F1
#
_cell.length_a   1.000
_cell.length_b   1.000
_cell.length_c   1.000
_cell.angle_alpha   90.00
_cell.angle_beta   90.00
_cell.angle_gamma   90.00
#
_symmetry.space_group_name_H-M   'P 1'
#
loop_
_entity.id
_entity.type
_entity.pdbx_description
1 polymer ?
#
loop_
_entity_poly.entity_id
_entity_poly.type
_entity_poly.pdbx_seq_one_letter_code
_entity_poly.pdbx_strand_id
1 'polypeptide(L)'
;MAETTTKATRRAVPALLIEATPPVNGIGYWLLACPILLFLAWLWLDVFAYYSPIPWGWLDWFLGALLYWFLFVLPVGYASHWLVTALPRPFQHTGWDVQPLEAVRPAEFYTVRYVFTGRRSAPRTRQRIWLRAAQGWVYLEVAAIFIGFVLMIPLFFSALDFGFGR
;
A
#
# COMPACT_ATOMS: atom_id res chain seq x y z
N MET A 1 -45.00 -4.74 -29.46
CA MET A 1 -43.73 -4.13 -29.90
C MET A 1 -42.66 -4.62 -28.94
N ALA A 2 -41.73 -5.46 -29.42
CA ALA A 2 -40.68 -6.02 -28.60
C ALA A 2 -39.55 -4.99 -28.49
N GLU A 3 -39.34 -4.47 -27.28
CA GLU A 3 -38.26 -3.55 -26.96
C GLU A 3 -36.94 -4.32 -27.03
N THR A 4 -36.23 -4.21 -28.16
CA THR A 4 -34.88 -4.76 -28.32
C THR A 4 -33.96 -4.01 -27.36
N THR A 5 -33.73 -4.59 -26.19
CA THR A 5 -32.68 -4.19 -25.25
C THR A 5 -31.32 -4.51 -25.86
N THR A 6 -30.88 -3.71 -26.83
CA THR A 6 -29.49 -3.69 -27.28
C THR A 6 -28.64 -3.28 -26.08
N LYS A 7 -28.09 -4.27 -25.37
CA LYS A 7 -27.05 -4.05 -24.35
C LYS A 7 -26.00 -3.14 -24.96
N ALA A 8 -25.82 -1.96 -24.39
CA ALA A 8 -24.78 -1.02 -24.81
C ALA A 8 -23.43 -1.75 -24.81
N THR A 9 -22.97 -2.13 -26.00
CA THR A 9 -21.72 -2.86 -26.18
C THR A 9 -20.59 -1.88 -25.92
N ARG A 10 -20.05 -1.89 -24.69
CA ARG A 10 -18.87 -1.09 -24.35
C ARG A 10 -17.72 -1.53 -25.24
N ARG A 11 -17.15 -0.58 -25.99
CA ARG A 11 -15.96 -0.79 -26.82
C ARG A 11 -14.84 -1.37 -25.95
N ALA A 12 -14.33 -2.53 -26.35
CA ALA A 12 -13.17 -3.15 -25.71
C ALA A 12 -11.90 -2.53 -26.28
N VAL A 13 -11.04 -1.97 -25.43
CA VAL A 13 -9.78 -1.34 -25.84
C VAL A 13 -8.61 -2.07 -25.19
N PRO A 14 -7.63 -2.56 -25.97
CA PRO A 14 -6.46 -3.19 -25.39
C PRO A 14 -5.61 -2.17 -24.63
N ALA A 15 -5.18 -2.51 -23.41
CA ALA A 15 -4.39 -1.63 -22.56
C ALA A 15 -3.26 -2.38 -21.84
N LEU A 16 -2.16 -1.65 -21.60
CA LEU A 16 -1.08 -2.09 -20.74
C LEU A 16 -1.26 -1.54 -19.34
N LEU A 17 -0.95 -2.36 -18.34
CA LEU A 17 -0.77 -1.91 -16.97
C LEU A 17 0.67 -1.51 -16.76
N ILE A 18 0.91 -0.23 -16.49
CA ILE A 18 2.23 0.32 -16.18
C ILE A 18 2.25 0.67 -14.72
N GLU A 19 3.32 0.33 -14.00
CA GLU A 19 3.39 0.67 -12.59
C GLU A 19 3.33 2.19 -12.37
N ALA A 20 2.29 2.65 -11.68
CA ALA A 20 2.04 4.05 -11.33
C ALA A 20 2.97 4.46 -10.18
N THR A 21 4.26 4.60 -10.47
CA THR A 21 5.22 5.20 -9.53
C THR A 21 5.46 6.65 -9.95
N PRO A 22 4.78 7.63 -9.32
CA PRO A 22 4.93 9.04 -9.66
C PRO A 22 6.39 9.50 -9.43
N PRO A 23 6.88 10.51 -10.18
CA PRO A 23 8.27 10.97 -10.08
C PRO A 23 8.60 11.70 -8.77
N VAL A 24 7.64 11.83 -7.85
CA VAL A 24 7.78 12.55 -6.58
C VAL A 24 8.57 11.70 -5.58
N ASN A 25 9.51 12.31 -4.86
CA ASN A 25 10.55 11.69 -3.99
C ASN A 25 10.09 10.78 -2.83
N GLY A 26 8.82 10.37 -2.77
CA GLY A 26 8.31 9.45 -1.76
C GLY A 26 8.09 10.04 -0.37
N ILE A 27 8.48 11.31 -0.14
CA ILE A 27 8.41 11.97 1.18
C ILE A 27 6.98 11.97 1.74
N GLY A 28 5.97 12.25 0.91
CA GLY A 28 4.58 12.24 1.36
C GLY A 28 4.13 10.86 1.88
N TYR A 29 4.58 9.78 1.24
CA TYR A 29 4.26 8.42 1.69
C TYR A 29 4.97 8.06 3.01
N TRP A 30 6.21 8.52 3.19
CA TRP A 30 6.91 8.35 4.47
C TRP A 30 6.25 9.12 5.61
N LEU A 31 5.78 10.34 5.34
CA LEU A 31 5.08 11.13 6.33
C LEU A 31 3.75 10.48 6.73
N LEU A 32 3.02 9.94 5.75
CA LEU A 32 1.78 9.20 5.99
C LEU A 32 2.04 7.97 6.85
N ALA A 33 3.06 7.16 6.50
CA ALA A 33 3.47 5.97 7.24
C ALA A 33 4.11 6.23 8.61
N CYS A 34 4.38 7.49 8.97
CA CYS A 34 5.11 7.86 10.17
C CYS A 34 4.47 7.31 11.47
N PRO A 35 3.14 7.34 11.68
CA PRO A 35 2.53 6.86 12.93
C PRO A 35 2.84 5.39 13.22
N ILE A 36 2.61 4.50 12.24
CA ILE A 36 2.90 3.07 12.41
C ILE A 36 4.40 2.81 12.55
N LEU A 37 5.23 3.54 11.78
CA LEU A 37 6.68 3.38 11.82
C LEU A 37 7.29 3.81 13.16
N LEU A 38 6.80 4.90 13.76
CA LEU A 38 7.25 5.37 15.07
C LEU A 38 6.79 4.43 16.19
N PHE A 39 5.56 3.93 16.13
CA PHE A 39 5.06 2.94 17.08
C PHE A 39 5.92 1.67 17.07
N LEU A 40 6.21 1.15 15.88
CA LEU A 40 7.06 -0.03 15.72
C LEU A 40 8.53 0.25 16.07
N ALA A 41 9.04 1.45 15.79
CA ALA A 41 10.39 1.85 16.18
C ALA A 41 10.54 1.89 17.70
N TRP A 42 9.54 2.41 18.42
CA TRP A 42 9.53 2.40 19.88
C TRP A 42 9.60 0.99 20.44
N LEU A 43 8.73 0.08 19.97
CA LEU A 43 8.74 -1.33 20.38
C LEU A 43 10.08 -2.01 20.06
N TRP A 44 10.61 -1.76 18.85
CA TRP A 44 11.88 -2.32 18.42
C TRP A 44 13.04 -1.87 19.30
N LEU A 45 13.12 -0.57 19.60
CA LEU A 45 14.20 -0.02 20.43
C LEU A 45 14.14 -0.54 21.86
N ASP A 46 12.94 -0.73 22.42
CA ASP A 46 12.76 -1.33 23.75
C ASP A 46 13.28 -2.78 23.78
N VAL A 47 12.89 -3.59 22.78
CA VAL A 47 13.40 -4.96 22.62
C VAL A 47 14.91 -4.97 22.39
N PHE A 48 15.42 -4.09 21.53
CA PHE A 48 16.83 -4.01 21.23
C PHE A 48 17.65 -3.66 22.47
N ALA A 49 17.23 -2.66 23.23
CA ALA A 49 17.89 -2.24 24.45
C ALA A 49 17.87 -3.33 25.53
N TYR A 50 16.79 -4.11 25.63
CA TYR A 50 16.71 -5.23 26.57
C TYR A 50 17.76 -6.31 26.29
N TYR A 51 18.05 -6.61 25.01
CA TYR A 51 19.01 -7.63 24.62
C TYR A 51 20.42 -7.11 24.35
N SER A 52 20.61 -5.78 24.34
CA SER A 52 21.89 -5.20 23.97
C SER A 52 22.92 -5.35 25.09
N PRO A 53 24.11 -5.89 24.79
CA PRO A 53 25.22 -5.92 25.74
C PRO A 53 25.95 -4.56 25.85
N ILE A 54 25.52 -3.54 25.10
CA ILE A 54 26.23 -2.27 24.97
C ILE A 54 25.92 -1.37 26.18
N PRO A 55 26.94 -0.95 26.97
CA PRO A 55 26.70 -0.13 28.15
C PRO A 55 26.36 1.34 27.84
N TRP A 56 26.62 1.80 26.61
CA TRP A 56 26.35 3.17 26.17
C TRP A 56 24.96 3.28 25.54
N GLY A 57 23.98 3.76 26.31
CA GLY A 57 22.59 3.87 25.84
C GLY A 57 22.42 4.66 24.53
N TRP A 58 23.12 5.78 24.34
CA TRP A 58 22.98 6.55 23.08
C TRP A 58 23.45 5.78 21.83
N LEU A 59 24.53 5.00 21.96
CA LEU A 59 25.07 4.19 20.86
C LEU A 59 24.12 3.03 20.56
N ASP A 60 23.56 2.44 21.61
CA ASP A 60 22.57 1.38 21.53
C ASP A 60 21.32 1.82 20.75
N TRP A 61 20.78 3.00 21.09
CA TRP A 61 19.64 3.59 20.38
C TRP A 61 19.95 3.86 18.91
N PHE A 62 21.14 4.39 18.61
CA PHE A 62 21.54 4.66 17.22
C PHE A 62 21.67 3.38 16.40
N LEU A 63 22.33 2.35 16.94
CA LEU A 63 22.49 1.05 16.28
C LEU A 63 21.15 0.34 16.13
N GLY A 64 20.31 0.37 17.17
CA GLY A 64 18.96 -0.19 17.14
C GLY A 64 18.11 0.46 16.05
N ALA A 65 18.12 1.79 15.95
CA ALA A 65 17.39 2.52 14.91
C ALA A 65 17.92 2.23 13.50
N LEU A 66 19.24 2.11 13.35
CA LEU A 66 19.86 1.75 12.07
C LEU A 66 19.45 0.33 11.64
N LEU A 67 19.51 -0.64 12.55
CA LEU A 67 19.11 -2.01 12.29
C LEU A 67 17.62 -2.11 11.98
N TYR A 68 16.77 -1.40 12.74
CA TYR A 68 15.35 -1.27 12.45
C TYR A 68 15.12 -0.80 11.01
N TRP A 69 15.82 0.27 10.61
CA TRP A 69 15.64 0.85 9.28
C TRP A 69 16.01 -0.13 8.16
N PHE A 70 17.17 -0.78 8.26
CA PHE A 70 17.70 -1.60 7.17
C PHE A 70 17.19 -3.04 7.17
N LEU A 71 16.93 -3.63 8.33
CA LEU A 71 16.47 -5.02 8.43
C LEU A 71 14.95 -5.14 8.40
N PHE A 72 14.24 -4.10 8.83
CA PHE A 72 12.79 -4.16 8.97
C PHE A 72 12.08 -3.16 8.06
N VAL A 73 12.35 -1.85 8.21
CA VAL A 73 11.61 -0.81 7.47
C VAL A 73 11.74 -0.99 5.96
N LEU A 74 12.96 -1.03 5.42
CA LEU A 74 13.13 -1.13 3.97
C LEU A 74 12.64 -2.46 3.38
N PRO A 75 13.00 -3.65 3.92
CA PRO A 75 12.59 -4.93 3.34
C PRO A 75 11.09 -5.16 3.44
N VAL A 76 10.48 -4.88 4.59
CA VAL A 76 9.04 -5.08 4.81
C VAL A 76 8.22 -4.12 3.95
N GLY A 77 8.60 -2.84 3.91
CA GLY A 77 7.95 -1.87 3.02
C GLY A 77 8.00 -2.31 1.57
N TYR A 78 9.17 -2.74 1.08
CA TYR A 78 9.30 -3.21 -0.30
C TYR A 78 8.49 -4.48 -0.57
N ALA A 79 8.50 -5.45 0.35
CA ALA A 79 7.75 -6.69 0.23
C ALA A 79 6.24 -6.44 0.20
N SER A 80 5.74 -5.53 1.04
CA SER A 80 4.33 -5.14 1.06
C SER A 80 3.90 -4.48 -0.25
N HIS A 81 4.73 -3.57 -0.80
CA HIS A 81 4.46 -3.00 -2.12
C HIS A 81 4.41 -4.07 -3.21
N TRP A 82 5.37 -4.99 -3.20
CA TRP A 82 5.38 -6.11 -4.14
C TRP A 82 4.13 -6.99 -4.00
N LEU A 83 3.68 -7.29 -2.79
CA LEU A 83 2.48 -8.09 -2.53
C LEU A 83 1.22 -7.42 -3.10
N VAL A 84 1.04 -6.13 -2.85
CA VAL A 84 -0.13 -5.37 -3.34
C VAL A 84 -0.10 -5.28 -4.86
N THR A 85 1.05 -4.96 -5.44
CA THR A 85 1.19 -4.82 -6.90
C THR A 85 1.16 -6.17 -7.64
N ALA A 86 1.43 -7.29 -6.97
CA ALA A 86 1.29 -8.63 -7.52
C ALA A 86 -0.19 -9.02 -7.79
N LEU A 87 -1.14 -8.37 -7.12
CA LEU A 87 -2.58 -8.63 -7.21
C LEU A 87 -3.33 -7.43 -7.83
N PRO A 88 -3.19 -7.17 -9.14
CA PRO A 88 -3.72 -5.95 -9.76
C PRO A 88 -5.25 -5.87 -9.82
N ARG A 89 -5.98 -6.99 -9.67
CA ARG A 89 -7.44 -7.02 -9.83
C ARG A 89 -8.22 -6.22 -8.78
N PRO A 90 -7.99 -6.42 -7.46
CA PRO A 90 -8.59 -5.56 -6.43
C PRO A 90 -7.98 -4.15 -6.39
N PHE A 91 -6.76 -3.99 -6.93
CA PHE A 91 -5.91 -2.82 -6.74
C PHE A 91 -5.60 -2.07 -8.04
N GLN A 92 -6.54 -2.03 -8.97
CA GLN A 92 -6.33 -1.51 -10.34
C GLN A 92 -5.93 -0.03 -10.36
N HIS A 93 -6.40 0.74 -9.38
CA HIS A 93 -6.07 2.16 -9.22
C HIS A 93 -4.93 2.42 -8.23
N THR A 94 -4.40 1.36 -7.60
CA THR A 94 -3.37 1.45 -6.57
C THR A 94 -2.10 0.79 -7.08
N GLY A 95 -1.17 1.62 -7.58
CA GLY A 95 0.13 1.18 -8.05
C GLY A 95 0.19 0.79 -9.53
N TRP A 96 -0.93 0.80 -10.26
CA TRP A 96 -0.98 0.58 -11.71
C TRP A 96 -1.73 1.72 -12.41
N ASP A 97 -1.17 2.16 -13.54
CA ASP A 97 -1.76 3.09 -14.49
C ASP A 97 -2.17 2.33 -15.75
N VAL A 98 -3.33 2.66 -16.30
CA VAL A 98 -3.90 2.00 -17.47
C VAL A 98 -3.53 2.80 -18.70
N GLN A 99 -2.58 2.29 -19.49
CA GLN A 99 -2.17 2.93 -20.74
C GLN A 99 -2.84 2.22 -21.93
N PRO A 100 -3.83 2.85 -22.59
CA PRO A 100 -4.44 2.26 -23.78
C PRO A 100 -3.44 2.19 -24.92
N LEU A 101 -3.46 1.07 -25.65
CA LEU A 101 -2.62 0.87 -26.84
C LEU A 101 -3.21 1.56 -28.09
N GLU A 102 -4.48 1.89 -28.05
CA GLU A 102 -5.17 2.69 -29.06
C GLU A 102 -5.43 4.10 -28.55
N ALA A 103 -5.51 5.08 -29.46
CA ALA A 103 -5.89 6.44 -29.11
C ALA A 103 -7.36 6.46 -28.62
N VAL A 104 -7.56 6.66 -27.32
CA VAL A 104 -8.87 6.87 -26.70
C VAL A 104 -9.02 8.36 -26.45
N ARG A 105 -10.13 8.96 -26.92
CA ARG A 105 -10.42 10.37 -26.65
C ARG A 105 -10.68 10.57 -25.15
N PRO A 106 -10.30 11.71 -24.55
CA PRO A 106 -10.53 11.96 -23.12
C PRO A 106 -11.99 11.76 -22.69
N ALA A 107 -12.95 12.11 -23.54
CA ALA A 107 -14.38 11.93 -23.29
C ALA A 107 -14.85 10.45 -23.25
N GLU A 108 -14.06 9.53 -23.82
CA GLU A 108 -14.41 8.10 -23.92
C GLU A 108 -13.74 7.25 -22.83
N PHE A 109 -12.83 7.84 -22.05
CA PHE A 109 -11.95 7.12 -21.12
C PHE A 109 -12.71 6.28 -20.07
N TYR A 110 -13.87 6.78 -19.61
CA TYR A 110 -14.71 6.09 -18.62
C TYR A 110 -15.81 5.21 -19.23
N THR A 111 -15.97 5.25 -20.56
CA THR A 111 -17.04 4.55 -21.29
C THR A 111 -16.53 3.24 -21.90
N VAL A 112 -15.23 3.18 -22.22
CA VAL A 112 -14.58 2.00 -22.78
C VAL A 112 -14.26 0.95 -21.73
N ARG A 113 -14.28 -0.32 -22.14
CA ARG A 113 -13.80 -1.44 -21.31
C ARG A 113 -12.36 -1.74 -21.68
N TYR A 114 -11.43 -1.48 -20.76
CA TYR A 114 -10.03 -1.83 -20.98
C TYR A 114 -9.81 -3.35 -20.84
N VAL A 115 -9.15 -3.95 -21.83
CA VAL A 115 -8.76 -5.36 -21.85
C VAL A 115 -7.25 -5.42 -21.71
N PHE A 116 -6.78 -6.00 -20.61
CA PHE A 116 -5.36 -6.01 -20.29
C PHE A 116 -4.60 -7.05 -21.09
N THR A 117 -3.66 -6.59 -21.92
CA THR A 117 -2.79 -7.46 -22.73
C THR A 117 -1.45 -7.76 -22.07
N GLY A 118 -1.01 -6.93 -21.12
CA GLY A 118 0.26 -7.15 -20.42
C GLY A 118 0.54 -6.18 -19.28
N ARG A 119 1.55 -6.52 -18.48
CA ARG A 119 2.04 -5.71 -17.35
C ARG A 119 3.50 -5.29 -17.58
N ARG A 120 3.82 -4.04 -17.27
CA ARG A 120 5.20 -3.53 -17.27
C ARG A 120 5.51 -2.83 -15.96
N SER A 121 6.47 -3.37 -15.22
CA SER A 121 7.00 -2.70 -14.03
C SER A 121 7.83 -1.48 -14.44
N ALA A 122 7.82 -0.46 -13.59
CA ALA A 122 8.69 0.69 -13.78
C ALA A 122 10.16 0.31 -13.52
N PRO A 123 11.13 1.04 -14.11
CA PRO A 123 12.55 0.81 -13.90
C PRO A 123 12.94 0.76 -12.42
N ARG A 124 13.95 -0.05 -12.06
CA ARG A 124 14.44 -0.18 -10.69
C ARG A 124 15.53 0.86 -10.40
N THR A 125 15.16 2.13 -10.33
CA THR A 125 16.08 3.19 -9.85
C THR A 125 16.07 3.24 -8.31
N ARG A 126 17.14 3.73 -7.69
CA ARG A 126 17.22 3.88 -6.21
C ARG A 126 16.05 4.68 -5.64
N GLN A 127 15.70 5.78 -6.30
CA GLN A 127 14.55 6.62 -5.95
C GLN A 127 13.22 5.86 -6.02
N ARG A 128 13.04 5.00 -7.03
CA ARG A 128 11.83 4.16 -7.13
C ARG A 128 11.82 3.05 -6.09
N ILE A 129 12.97 2.47 -5.74
CA ILE A 129 13.04 1.48 -4.64
C ILE A 129 12.63 2.14 -3.32
N TRP A 130 13.15 3.34 -3.04
CA TRP A 130 12.77 4.14 -1.88
C TRP A 130 11.28 4.46 -1.85
N LEU A 131 10.72 4.90 -2.98
CA LEU A 131 9.28 5.18 -3.13
C LEU A 131 8.43 3.92 -2.88
N ARG A 132 8.81 2.78 -3.45
CA ARG A 132 8.08 1.51 -3.27
C ARG A 132 8.07 1.08 -1.80
N ALA A 133 9.20 1.20 -1.10
CA ALA A 133 9.24 0.91 0.32
C ALA A 133 8.26 1.80 1.11
N ALA A 134 8.23 3.10 0.82
CA ALA A 134 7.31 4.05 1.44
C ALA A 134 5.84 3.70 1.15
N GLN A 135 5.50 3.41 -0.11
CA GLN A 135 4.15 3.04 -0.54
C GLN A 135 3.68 1.76 0.16
N GLY A 136 4.56 0.76 0.30
CA GLY A 136 4.23 -0.47 1.00
C GLY A 136 3.89 -0.26 2.48
N TRP A 137 4.54 0.68 3.16
CA TRP A 137 4.17 1.04 4.52
C TRP A 137 2.81 1.72 4.62
N VAL A 138 2.47 2.60 3.67
CA VAL A 138 1.12 3.18 3.62
C VAL A 138 0.07 2.09 3.38
N TYR A 139 0.36 1.09 2.54
CA TYR A 139 -0.56 -0.04 2.37
C TYR A 139 -0.75 -0.84 3.65
N LEU A 140 0.32 -1.08 4.40
CA LEU A 140 0.24 -1.76 5.70
C LEU A 140 -0.56 -0.95 6.72
N GLU A 141 -0.38 0.36 6.75
CA GLU A 141 -1.13 1.25 7.66
C GLU A 141 -2.62 1.24 7.35
N VAL A 142 -3.00 1.37 6.07
CA VAL A 142 -4.40 1.29 5.64
C VAL A 142 -4.98 -0.09 5.99
N ALA A 143 -4.22 -1.16 5.78
CA ALA A 143 -4.65 -2.51 6.15
C ALA A 143 -4.83 -2.65 7.67
N ALA A 144 -3.92 -2.11 8.48
CA ALA A 144 -3.99 -2.14 9.93
C ALA A 144 -5.21 -1.37 10.47
N ILE A 145 -5.49 -0.19 9.92
CA ILE A 145 -6.69 0.60 10.25
C ILE A 145 -7.95 -0.18 9.91
N PHE A 146 -8.01 -0.79 8.72
CA PHE A 146 -9.17 -1.55 8.29
C PHE A 146 -9.40 -2.80 9.16
N ILE A 147 -8.34 -3.56 9.47
CA ILE A 147 -8.41 -4.71 10.37
C ILE A 147 -8.86 -4.26 11.76
N GLY A 148 -8.28 -3.17 12.29
CA GLY A 148 -8.68 -2.60 13.58
C GLY A 148 -10.17 -2.25 13.61
N PHE A 149 -10.66 -1.58 12.57
CA PHE A 149 -12.08 -1.25 12.43
C PHE A 149 -12.98 -2.49 12.41
N VAL A 150 -12.62 -3.52 11.63
CA VAL A 150 -13.39 -4.78 11.58
C VAL A 150 -13.38 -5.50 12.93
N LEU A 151 -12.24 -5.53 13.63
CA LEU A 151 -12.11 -6.15 14.95
C LEU A 151 -12.86 -5.38 16.05
N MET A 152 -13.13 -4.08 15.86
CA MET A 152 -13.98 -3.33 16.78
C MET A 152 -15.45 -3.77 16.74
N ILE A 153 -15.94 -4.35 15.65
CA ILE A 153 -17.33 -4.81 15.53
C ILE A 153 -17.68 -5.87 16.60
N PRO A 154 -16.96 -7.00 16.73
CA PRO A 154 -17.26 -7.98 17.78
C PRO A 154 -16.99 -7.41 19.18
N LEU A 155 -15.99 -6.55 19.36
CA LEU A 155 -15.73 -5.88 20.64
C LEU A 155 -16.90 -4.99 21.07
N PHE A 156 -17.51 -4.26 20.14
CA PHE A 156 -18.67 -3.42 20.38
C PHE A 156 -19.87 -4.26 20.83
N PHE A 157 -20.19 -5.35 20.13
CA PHE A 157 -21.27 -6.25 20.54
C PHE A 157 -20.99 -6.90 21.90
N SER A 158 -19.75 -7.34 22.13
CA SER A 158 -19.33 -7.86 23.44
C SER A 158 -19.51 -6.83 24.56
N ALA A 159 -19.15 -5.56 24.35
CA ALA A 159 -19.31 -4.51 25.34
C ALA A 159 -20.80 -4.22 25.67
N LEU A 160 -21.68 -4.27 24.66
CA LEU A 160 -23.12 -4.16 24.87
C LEU A 160 -23.68 -5.36 25.67
N ASP A 161 -23.25 -6.58 25.34
CA ASP A 161 -23.69 -7.80 26.02
C ASP A 161 -23.19 -7.88 27.47
N PHE A 162 -22.01 -7.34 27.77
CA PHE A 162 -21.48 -7.21 29.13
C PHE A 162 -22.08 -6.05 29.94
N GLY A 163 -23.07 -5.34 29.39
CA GLY A 163 -23.84 -4.34 30.14
C GLY A 163 -23.19 -2.98 30.27
N PHE A 164 -22.13 -2.67 29.51
CA PHE A 164 -21.54 -1.31 29.46
C PHE A 164 -22.44 -0.28 28.75
N GLY A 165 -23.56 -0.72 28.16
CA GLY A 165 -24.55 0.13 27.47
C GLY A 165 -25.84 0.41 28.27
N ARG A 166 -25.86 0.16 29.58
CA ARG A 166 -26.96 0.57 30.49
C ARG A 166 -26.57 1.78 31.32
#